data_AF-A0A941RAU1-F1
#
_entry.id   AF-A0A941RAU1-F1
#
_cell.length_a   1.000
_cell.length_b   1.000
_cell.length_c   1.000
_cell.angle_alpha   90.00
_cell.angle_beta   90.00
_cell.angle_gamma   90.00
#
_symmetry.space_group_name_H-M   'P 1'
#
loop_
_entity.id
_entity.type
_entity.pdbx_description
1 polymer ?
#
loop_
_entity_poly.entity_id
_entity_poly.type
_entity_poly.pdbx_seq_one_letter_code
_entity_poly.pdbx_strand_id
1 'polypeptide(L)'
;MSYINAGSAVTVNLATTTGQNTAGAGTDTISGFENLRGSAFNDTLTGNNSDNVIEGGAGNDTINGSGGTDTLSYANAGSGVTVNLSTATAQNTVGAGTDTISNMENLIGSASHDTLTGTSNVNIIQGGAGADTISAGGGADFLYGGAGADTLTGSTGGDAFIFEAATALGASDTITDFSTAQVDKLDVSDILSAYGPLSHAISDFVRITDNGTNSFLSVDQNGGGNSFTQIAQLSGVTNIAAGATATETELQAMITAGTLVG
;
A
#
# COMPACT_ATOMS: atom_id res chain seq x y z
N MET A 1 11.42 19.21 -0.43
CA MET A 1 11.46 20.32 0.55
C MET A 1 11.09 19.79 1.93
N SER A 2 11.74 20.25 3.00
CA SER A 2 11.46 19.77 4.37
C SER A 2 11.52 20.90 5.40
N TYR A 3 10.54 20.93 6.29
CA TYR A 3 10.37 21.88 7.39
C TYR A 3 10.44 21.21 8.77
N ILE A 4 11.02 20.01 8.86
CA ILE A 4 11.03 19.19 10.10
C ILE A 4 11.65 19.92 11.31
N ASN A 5 12.55 20.87 11.07
CA ASN A 5 13.22 21.65 12.12
C ASN A 5 12.59 23.03 12.37
N ALA A 6 11.46 23.35 11.73
CA ALA A 6 10.76 24.61 11.98
C ALA A 6 10.28 24.65 13.43
N GLY A 7 10.50 25.79 14.10
CA GLY A 7 10.13 25.99 15.51
C GLY A 7 8.65 26.30 15.74
N SER A 8 7.85 26.30 14.68
CA SER A 8 6.40 26.52 14.68
C SER A 8 5.79 25.98 13.38
N ALA A 9 4.46 25.99 13.32
CA ALA A 9 3.71 25.63 12.12
C ALA A 9 4.16 26.40 10.87
N VAL A 10 4.08 25.73 9.72
CA VAL A 10 4.37 26.25 8.39
C VAL A 10 3.14 26.23 7.49
N THR A 11 3.10 27.16 6.54
CA THR A 11 2.10 27.20 5.48
C THR A 11 2.80 27.17 4.14
N VAL A 12 2.72 26.06 3.43
CA VAL A 12 3.52 25.80 2.22
C VAL A 12 2.61 25.41 1.07
N ASN A 13 2.79 26.05 -0.07
CA ASN A 13 2.10 25.74 -1.31
C ASN A 13 3.10 25.58 -2.45
N LEU A 14 3.28 24.36 -2.96
CA LEU A 14 4.26 24.06 -4.01
C LEU A 14 3.88 24.67 -5.37
N ALA A 15 2.61 25.02 -5.61
CA ALA A 15 2.20 25.74 -6.81
C ALA A 15 2.58 27.23 -6.79
N THR A 16 2.95 27.77 -5.62
CA THR A 16 3.39 29.17 -5.49
C THR A 16 4.89 29.28 -5.81
N THR A 17 5.18 29.67 -7.05
CA THR A 17 6.56 29.80 -7.58
C THR A 17 7.24 31.13 -7.28
N THR A 18 6.50 32.09 -6.72
CA THR A 18 7.02 33.35 -6.18
C THR A 18 7.33 33.20 -4.69
N GLY A 19 7.98 34.20 -4.08
CA GLY A 19 8.18 34.22 -2.63
C GLY A 19 6.86 34.05 -1.87
N GLN A 20 6.80 33.04 -1.00
CA GLN A 20 5.65 32.73 -0.13
C GLN A 20 6.08 32.86 1.34
N ASN A 21 5.22 33.45 2.17
CA ASN A 21 5.45 33.50 3.60
C ASN A 21 5.04 32.16 4.21
N THR A 22 6.04 31.32 4.51
CA THR A 22 5.85 29.99 5.11
C THR A 22 5.65 30.04 6.62
N ALA A 23 5.43 31.23 7.17
CA ALA A 23 5.27 31.51 8.60
C ALA A 23 6.50 31.04 9.40
N GLY A 24 6.48 29.83 9.95
CA GLY A 24 7.53 29.26 10.81
C GLY A 24 8.92 29.14 10.18
N ALA A 25 9.05 29.36 8.86
CA ALA A 25 10.32 29.38 8.14
C ALA A 25 10.61 30.70 7.39
N GLY A 26 9.79 31.73 7.57
CA GLY A 26 10.01 33.04 6.95
C GLY A 26 9.45 33.13 5.53
N THR A 27 10.22 33.69 4.58
CA THR A 27 9.80 33.82 3.18
C THR A 27 10.67 32.96 2.30
N ASP A 28 10.06 31.97 1.65
CA ASP A 28 10.73 31.00 0.80
C ASP A 28 10.32 31.18 -0.66
N THR A 29 11.23 30.93 -1.60
CA THR A 29 10.90 30.73 -3.02
C THR A 29 11.09 29.25 -3.32
N ILE A 30 9.98 28.55 -3.57
CA ILE A 30 9.95 27.09 -3.70
C ILE A 30 9.57 26.75 -5.14
N SER A 31 10.42 25.99 -5.84
CA SER A 31 10.15 25.53 -7.20
C SER A 31 10.88 24.22 -7.48
N GLY A 32 10.26 23.35 -8.29
CA GLY A 32 10.83 22.06 -8.71
C GLY A 32 10.99 21.06 -7.56
N PHE A 33 10.07 21.06 -6.60
CA PHE A 33 10.01 20.07 -5.54
C PHE A 33 8.69 19.32 -5.61
N GLU A 34 8.77 18.02 -5.48
CA GLU A 34 7.64 17.09 -5.49
C GLU A 34 7.43 16.46 -4.11
N ASN A 35 8.46 16.45 -3.26
CA ASN A 35 8.35 15.97 -1.87
C ASN A 35 8.20 17.16 -0.92
N LEU A 36 7.20 17.12 -0.03
CA LEU A 36 6.97 18.14 0.99
C LEU A 36 6.80 17.48 2.36
N ARG A 37 7.68 17.83 3.30
CA ARG A 37 7.59 17.40 4.69
C ARG A 37 7.38 18.59 5.61
N GLY A 38 6.32 18.54 6.42
CA GLY A 38 6.01 19.51 7.45
C GLY A 38 6.94 19.44 8.66
N SER A 39 6.54 20.17 9.68
CA SER A 39 7.14 20.31 11.01
C SER A 39 6.47 19.36 12.00
N ALA A 40 6.66 19.60 13.30
CA ALA A 40 5.96 18.86 14.37
C ALA A 40 4.76 19.66 14.93
N PHE A 41 4.28 20.65 14.18
CA PHE A 41 3.19 21.55 14.55
C PHE A 41 2.10 21.52 13.48
N ASN A 42 0.96 22.14 13.77
CA ASN A 42 -0.22 22.16 12.90
C ASN A 42 0.03 22.90 11.58
N ASP A 43 0.41 22.17 10.55
CA ASP A 43 0.83 22.73 9.28
C ASP A 43 -0.31 22.86 8.28
N THR A 44 -0.09 23.69 7.26
CA THR A 44 -0.92 23.74 6.06
C THR A 44 -0.03 23.47 4.86
N LEU A 45 -0.18 22.29 4.27
CA LEU A 45 0.67 21.79 3.21
C LEU A 45 -0.15 21.57 1.94
N THR A 46 0.27 22.19 0.85
CA THR A 46 -0.39 22.08 -0.46
C THR A 46 0.63 21.69 -1.53
N GLY A 47 0.31 20.64 -2.28
CA GLY A 47 1.06 20.19 -3.45
C GLY A 47 0.97 21.14 -4.65
N ASN A 48 1.32 20.64 -5.83
CA ASN A 48 1.22 21.35 -7.10
C ASN A 48 0.40 20.52 -8.12
N ASN A 49 0.71 20.59 -9.41
CA ASN A 49 0.00 19.83 -10.45
C ASN A 49 0.77 18.57 -10.90
N SER A 50 1.88 18.27 -10.24
CA SER A 50 2.71 17.09 -10.45
C SER A 50 2.53 16.15 -9.28
N ASP A 51 2.83 14.87 -9.48
CA ASP A 51 2.76 13.86 -8.43
C ASP A 51 3.64 14.26 -7.23
N ASN A 52 3.05 14.39 -6.06
CA ASN A 52 3.73 14.80 -4.84
C ASN A 52 3.75 13.70 -3.77
N VAL A 53 4.78 13.71 -2.93
CA VAL A 53 4.80 12.95 -1.68
C VAL A 53 4.75 13.95 -0.53
N ILE A 54 3.66 13.92 0.24
CA ILE A 54 3.44 14.86 1.33
C ILE A 54 3.44 14.12 2.67
N GLU A 55 4.22 14.59 3.62
CA GLU A 55 4.24 14.14 5.02
C GLU A 55 3.93 15.33 5.92
N GLY A 56 2.82 15.26 6.67
CA GLY A 56 2.43 16.31 7.63
C GLY A 56 3.42 16.42 8.79
N GLY A 57 3.76 15.28 9.38
CA GLY A 57 4.54 15.20 10.60
C GLY A 57 3.64 14.89 11.78
N ALA A 58 3.92 15.52 12.92
CA ALA A 58 3.02 15.47 14.08
C ALA A 58 2.24 16.78 14.15
N GLY A 59 1.04 16.75 14.71
CA GLY A 59 0.22 17.96 14.85
C GLY A 59 -1.15 17.76 14.21
N ASN A 60 -1.92 18.82 14.10
CA ASN A 60 -3.18 18.79 13.38
C ASN A 60 -2.98 19.46 12.04
N ASP A 61 -2.74 18.67 11.00
CA ASP A 61 -2.32 19.21 9.71
C ASP A 61 -3.49 19.39 8.75
N THR A 62 -3.37 20.36 7.84
CA THR A 62 -4.24 20.50 6.67
C THR A 62 -3.43 20.18 5.44
N ILE A 63 -3.76 19.07 4.77
CA ILE A 63 -2.98 18.51 3.66
C ILE A 63 -3.84 18.43 2.40
N ASN A 64 -3.30 18.93 1.30
CA ASN A 64 -3.96 18.94 0.00
C ASN A 64 -2.95 18.63 -1.12
N GLY A 65 -3.07 17.49 -1.80
CA GLY A 65 -2.19 17.14 -2.94
C GLY A 65 -2.36 18.07 -4.15
N SER A 66 -3.56 18.64 -4.31
CA SER A 66 -3.99 19.46 -5.44
C SER A 66 -4.23 18.66 -6.72
N GLY A 67 -3.28 18.57 -7.63
CA GLY A 67 -3.44 17.83 -8.88
C GLY A 67 -2.22 16.99 -9.18
N GLY A 68 -2.41 15.89 -9.90
CA GLY A 68 -1.39 14.85 -10.04
C GLY A 68 -1.91 13.57 -9.40
N THR A 69 -1.01 12.61 -9.20
CA THR A 69 -1.24 11.41 -8.39
C THR A 69 -0.40 11.52 -7.13
N ASP A 70 -1.01 11.99 -6.05
CA ASP A 70 -0.33 12.40 -4.83
C ASP A 70 -0.34 11.29 -3.78
N THR A 71 0.74 11.21 -3.01
CA THR A 71 0.95 10.21 -1.96
C THR A 71 1.04 10.88 -0.59
N LEU A 72 0.15 10.48 0.31
CA LEU A 72 0.22 10.87 1.72
C LEU A 72 1.10 9.85 2.45
N SER A 73 2.15 10.31 3.12
CA SER A 73 3.09 9.44 3.81
C SER A 73 3.10 9.67 5.31
N TYR A 74 2.98 8.58 6.05
CA TYR A 74 3.18 8.49 7.50
C TYR A 74 4.40 7.63 7.86
N ALA A 75 5.31 7.40 6.91
CA ALA A 75 6.45 6.49 7.06
C ALA A 75 7.39 6.82 8.24
N ASN A 76 7.38 8.08 8.70
CA ASN A 76 8.16 8.54 9.84
C ASN A 76 7.33 8.77 11.12
N ALA A 77 6.05 8.41 11.13
CA ALA A 77 5.24 8.45 12.34
C ALA A 77 5.81 7.49 13.40
N GLY A 78 5.83 7.94 14.66
CA GLY A 78 6.42 7.16 15.77
C GLY A 78 5.54 6.02 16.28
N SER A 79 4.31 5.91 15.78
CA SER A 79 3.33 4.89 16.15
C SER A 79 2.35 4.68 14.99
N GLY A 80 1.54 3.63 15.09
CA GLY A 80 0.52 3.30 14.10
C GLY A 80 -0.48 4.44 13.87
N VAL A 81 -0.93 4.57 12.62
CA VAL A 81 -1.88 5.59 12.17
C VAL A 81 -3.21 4.98 11.77
N THR A 82 -4.27 5.77 11.83
CA THR A 82 -5.60 5.41 11.30
C THR A 82 -6.03 6.47 10.30
N VAL A 83 -5.98 6.16 9.01
CA VAL A 83 -6.13 7.15 7.95
C VAL A 83 -7.15 6.65 6.93
N ASN A 84 -8.09 7.53 6.58
CA ASN A 84 -9.07 7.29 5.54
C ASN A 84 -9.07 8.45 4.55
N LEU A 85 -8.56 8.22 3.33
CA LEU A 85 -8.49 9.24 2.28
C LEU A 85 -9.87 9.71 1.78
N SER A 86 -10.92 8.91 1.97
CA SER A 86 -12.30 9.31 1.65
C SER A 86 -12.93 10.25 2.69
N THR A 87 -12.29 10.43 3.87
CA THR A 87 -12.78 11.35 4.90
C THR A 87 -12.25 12.77 4.65
N ALA A 88 -13.11 13.62 4.09
CA ALA A 88 -12.78 15.01 3.74
C ALA A 88 -12.80 16.00 4.93
N THR A 89 -13.19 15.55 6.12
CA THR A 89 -13.17 16.34 7.36
C THR A 89 -11.96 15.98 8.21
N ALA A 90 -11.67 16.79 9.23
CA ALA A 90 -10.70 16.46 10.25
C ALA A 90 -10.94 15.03 10.81
N GLN A 91 -9.90 14.21 10.81
CA GLN A 91 -9.92 12.82 11.27
C GLN A 91 -8.77 12.60 12.27
N ASN A 92 -9.04 11.87 13.35
CA ASN A 92 -8.01 11.52 14.31
C ASN A 92 -7.12 10.42 13.71
N THR A 93 -5.94 10.79 13.23
CA THR A 93 -4.97 9.89 12.62
C THR A 93 -4.17 9.11 13.65
N VAL A 94 -4.43 9.33 14.95
CA VAL A 94 -3.81 8.66 16.10
C VAL A 94 -2.32 8.99 16.21
N GLY A 95 -1.47 8.34 15.41
CA GLY A 95 -0.01 8.49 15.46
C GLY A 95 0.53 9.80 14.89
N ALA A 96 -0.31 10.60 14.25
CA ALA A 96 0.08 11.88 13.66
C ALA A 96 -0.76 13.09 14.15
N GLY A 97 -1.90 12.88 14.81
CA GLY A 97 -2.73 13.93 15.38
C GLY A 97 -4.13 13.94 14.80
N THR A 98 -4.68 15.12 14.48
CA THR A 98 -6.00 15.26 13.84
C THR A 98 -5.87 16.02 12.52
N ASP A 99 -5.78 15.27 11.43
CA ASP A 99 -5.47 15.80 10.11
C ASP A 99 -6.73 16.03 9.28
N THR A 100 -6.71 17.04 8.42
CA THR A 100 -7.69 17.25 7.34
C THR A 100 -6.99 16.99 6.02
N ILE A 101 -7.42 15.94 5.33
CA ILE A 101 -6.75 15.42 4.12
C ILE A 101 -7.68 15.58 2.92
N SER A 102 -7.12 15.99 1.77
CA SER A 102 -7.86 16.13 0.52
C SER A 102 -6.97 15.92 -0.68
N ASN A 103 -7.55 15.47 -1.80
CA ASN A 103 -6.87 15.27 -3.09
C ASN A 103 -5.57 14.45 -2.93
N MET A 104 -5.71 13.24 -2.39
CA MET A 104 -4.63 12.26 -2.27
C MET A 104 -5.12 10.95 -2.90
N GLU A 105 -4.25 10.32 -3.68
CA GLU A 105 -4.56 9.08 -4.40
C GLU A 105 -3.83 7.88 -3.80
N ASN A 106 -2.72 8.09 -3.10
CA ASN A 106 -1.91 7.02 -2.54
C ASN A 106 -1.64 7.25 -1.05
N LEU A 107 -1.35 6.16 -0.33
CA LEU A 107 -1.15 6.18 1.12
C LEU A 107 0.00 5.25 1.52
N ILE A 108 0.92 5.77 2.31
CA ILE A 108 1.99 5.00 2.94
C ILE A 108 1.82 5.10 4.45
N GLY A 109 1.69 3.96 5.11
CA GLY A 109 1.64 3.82 6.56
C GLY A 109 2.99 4.06 7.23
N SER A 110 3.05 3.72 8.51
CA SER A 110 4.20 3.82 9.39
C SER A 110 4.96 2.49 9.48
N ALA A 111 5.89 2.38 10.42
CA ALA A 111 6.54 1.11 10.77
C ALA A 111 5.84 0.40 11.95
N SER A 112 4.57 0.71 12.18
CA SER A 112 3.72 0.17 13.25
C SER A 112 2.36 -0.21 12.70
N HIS A 113 1.58 -0.97 13.48
CA HIS A 113 0.22 -1.40 13.13
C HIS A 113 -0.69 -0.24 12.69
N ASP A 114 -0.99 -0.19 11.40
CA ASP A 114 -1.79 0.86 10.80
C ASP A 114 -3.20 0.38 10.42
N THR A 115 -4.12 1.34 10.30
CA THR A 115 -5.42 1.16 9.64
C THR A 115 -5.52 2.16 8.50
N LEU A 116 -5.45 1.67 7.26
CA LEU A 116 -5.36 2.48 6.07
C LEU A 116 -6.57 2.25 5.18
N THR A 117 -7.21 3.33 4.73
CA THR A 117 -8.35 3.28 3.80
C THR A 117 -8.13 4.24 2.64
N GLY A 118 -8.26 3.71 1.42
CA GLY A 118 -8.17 4.47 0.18
C GLY A 118 -9.45 5.24 -0.15
N THR A 119 -9.69 5.40 -1.45
CA THR A 119 -10.79 6.17 -2.02
C THR A 119 -11.64 5.28 -2.94
N SER A 120 -12.44 5.89 -3.82
CA SER A 120 -13.12 5.16 -4.90
C SER A 120 -12.38 5.22 -6.24
N ASN A 121 -11.17 5.79 -6.25
CA ASN A 121 -10.27 5.83 -7.39
C ASN A 121 -9.14 4.84 -7.16
N VAL A 122 -8.42 4.47 -8.23
CA VAL A 122 -7.20 3.64 -8.15
C VAL A 122 -6.23 4.22 -7.12
N ASN A 123 -5.86 3.41 -6.11
CA ASN A 123 -4.90 3.75 -5.07
C ASN A 123 -3.72 2.78 -5.06
N ILE A 124 -2.55 3.30 -4.70
CA ILE A 124 -1.42 2.52 -4.20
C ILE A 124 -1.38 2.69 -2.69
N ILE A 125 -1.53 1.60 -1.94
CA ILE A 125 -1.48 1.61 -0.49
C ILE A 125 -0.37 0.69 0.01
N GLN A 126 0.52 1.23 0.84
CA GLN A 126 1.62 0.53 1.47
C GLN A 126 1.42 0.57 2.99
N GLY A 127 1.26 -0.59 3.63
CA GLY A 127 1.15 -0.72 5.09
C GLY A 127 2.45 -0.33 5.77
N GLY A 128 3.52 -1.04 5.43
CA GLY A 128 4.86 -0.77 5.94
C GLY A 128 5.34 -1.92 6.79
N ALA A 129 5.56 -1.69 8.07
CA ALA A 129 5.89 -2.77 9.00
C ALA A 129 4.89 -2.78 10.16
N GLY A 130 4.70 -3.93 10.80
CA GLY A 130 3.61 -4.12 11.75
C GLY A 130 2.47 -4.90 11.10
N ALA A 131 1.52 -5.39 11.88
CA ALA A 131 0.33 -6.04 11.32
C ALA A 131 -0.72 -4.97 10.97
N ASP A 132 -0.85 -4.70 9.68
CA ASP A 132 -1.63 -3.60 9.14
C ASP A 132 -3.02 -4.06 8.70
N THR A 133 -3.98 -3.13 8.71
CA THR A 133 -5.32 -3.33 8.15
C THR A 133 -5.52 -2.35 7.00
N ILE A 134 -5.63 -2.86 5.78
CA ILE A 134 -5.74 -2.06 4.55
C ILE A 134 -7.08 -2.34 3.87
N SER A 135 -7.83 -1.29 3.58
CA SER A 135 -9.04 -1.34 2.74
C SER A 135 -8.88 -0.37 1.57
N ALA A 136 -8.70 -0.87 0.35
CA ALA A 136 -8.38 0.00 -0.78
C ALA A 136 -9.59 0.82 -1.27
N GLY A 137 -10.75 0.19 -1.35
CA GLY A 137 -12.03 0.88 -1.59
C GLY A 137 -12.58 0.58 -2.97
N GLY A 138 -12.78 1.60 -3.79
CA GLY A 138 -13.15 1.37 -5.19
C GLY A 138 -11.96 1.65 -6.08
N GLY A 139 -11.77 0.86 -7.13
CA GLY A 139 -10.62 1.08 -8.00
C GLY A 139 -10.07 -0.24 -8.50
N ALA A 140 -8.97 -0.18 -9.24
CA ALA A 140 -8.15 -1.36 -9.50
C ALA A 140 -6.86 -1.09 -8.74
N ASP A 141 -6.85 -1.45 -7.47
CA ASP A 141 -5.91 -0.95 -6.49
C ASP A 141 -4.65 -1.82 -6.37
N PHE A 142 -3.59 -1.26 -5.82
CA PHE A 142 -2.32 -1.96 -5.57
C PHE A 142 -2.03 -1.95 -4.08
N LEU A 143 -2.14 -3.11 -3.44
CA LEU A 143 -2.00 -3.27 -2.00
C LEU A 143 -0.69 -3.98 -1.66
N TYR A 144 0.15 -3.30 -0.89
CA TYR A 144 1.37 -3.84 -0.29
C TYR A 144 1.13 -3.89 1.23
N GLY A 145 0.98 -5.09 1.80
CA GLY A 145 0.92 -5.25 3.26
C GLY A 145 2.24 -4.81 3.89
N GLY A 146 3.33 -5.36 3.38
CA GLY A 146 4.67 -5.09 3.87
C GLY A 146 5.12 -6.19 4.82
N ALA A 147 5.74 -5.81 5.94
CA ALA A 147 6.27 -6.75 6.93
C ALA A 147 5.32 -6.89 8.11
N GLY A 148 4.61 -8.00 8.20
CA GLY A 148 3.63 -8.20 9.25
C GLY A 148 2.69 -9.33 8.90
N ALA A 149 1.70 -9.57 9.76
CA ALA A 149 0.57 -10.41 9.39
C ALA A 149 -0.59 -9.48 9.05
N ASP A 150 -0.71 -9.12 7.78
CA ASP A 150 -1.57 -8.01 7.36
C ASP A 150 -2.98 -8.50 7.01
N THR A 151 -3.96 -7.61 7.12
CA THR A 151 -5.33 -7.84 6.68
C THR A 151 -5.64 -6.91 5.52
N LEU A 152 -5.82 -7.48 4.33
CA LEU A 152 -5.96 -6.76 3.08
C LEU A 152 -7.36 -6.96 2.49
N THR A 153 -8.04 -5.86 2.20
CA THR A 153 -9.36 -5.83 1.56
C THR A 153 -9.28 -4.97 0.30
N GLY A 154 -9.46 -5.59 -0.87
CA GLY A 154 -9.48 -4.87 -2.16
C GLY A 154 -10.75 -4.03 -2.32
N SER A 155 -11.87 -4.57 -1.84
CA SER A 155 -13.24 -4.07 -2.00
C SER A 155 -13.76 -4.23 -3.43
N THR A 156 -13.91 -3.15 -4.20
CA THR A 156 -14.52 -3.23 -5.53
C THR A 156 -13.57 -2.87 -6.65
N GLY A 157 -13.57 -3.71 -7.68
CA GLY A 157 -12.72 -3.59 -8.85
C GLY A 157 -11.56 -4.59 -8.79
N GLY A 158 -10.69 -4.58 -9.81
CA GLY A 158 -9.72 -5.65 -10.02
C GLY A 158 -8.40 -5.34 -9.36
N ASP A 159 -8.23 -5.82 -8.13
CA ASP A 159 -7.15 -5.39 -7.25
C ASP A 159 -5.92 -6.30 -7.34
N ALA A 160 -4.73 -5.74 -7.12
CA ALA A 160 -3.48 -6.47 -7.04
C ALA A 160 -2.97 -6.51 -5.61
N PHE A 161 -2.92 -7.70 -5.03
CA PHE A 161 -2.30 -7.98 -3.73
C PHE A 161 -0.84 -8.38 -3.97
N ILE A 162 0.10 -7.54 -3.54
CA ILE A 162 1.50 -7.60 -3.96
C ILE A 162 2.38 -8.10 -2.82
N PHE A 163 3.14 -9.15 -3.12
CA PHE A 163 4.01 -9.82 -2.16
C PHE A 163 5.48 -9.56 -2.50
N GLU A 164 6.14 -8.77 -1.66
CA GLU A 164 7.55 -8.43 -1.81
C GLU A 164 8.45 -9.53 -1.22
N ALA A 165 9.52 -9.90 -1.94
CA ALA A 165 10.43 -10.96 -1.52
C ALA A 165 11.13 -10.65 -0.18
N ALA A 166 11.27 -9.36 0.15
CA ALA A 166 11.89 -8.89 1.37
C ALA A 166 11.02 -9.10 2.62
N THR A 167 9.69 -9.19 2.49
CA THR A 167 8.77 -9.16 3.64
C THR A 167 7.80 -10.33 3.70
N ALA A 168 7.38 -10.88 2.55
CA ALA A 168 6.31 -11.88 2.44
C ALA A 168 6.57 -13.19 3.19
N LEU A 169 7.82 -13.52 3.52
CA LEU A 169 8.18 -14.76 4.24
C LEU A 169 8.15 -14.62 5.76
N GLY A 170 8.00 -13.40 6.30
CA GLY A 170 8.05 -13.13 7.73
C GLY A 170 6.77 -13.52 8.47
N ALA A 171 5.62 -13.34 7.83
CA ALA A 171 4.30 -13.70 8.33
C ALA A 171 3.31 -13.82 7.17
N SER A 172 2.22 -14.57 7.39
CA SER A 172 1.18 -14.75 6.37
C SER A 172 0.11 -13.67 6.51
N ASP A 173 -0.26 -13.09 5.38
CA ASP A 173 -1.35 -12.12 5.29
C ASP A 173 -2.70 -12.81 5.18
N THR A 174 -3.76 -12.03 5.39
CA THR A 174 -5.15 -12.41 5.16
C THR A 174 -5.77 -11.46 4.15
N ILE A 175 -6.09 -11.99 2.97
CA ILE A 175 -6.91 -11.28 1.98
C ILE A 175 -8.38 -11.62 2.25
N THR A 176 -9.22 -10.62 2.49
CA THR A 176 -10.56 -10.83 3.03
C THR A 176 -11.65 -11.06 1.99
N ASP A 177 -11.42 -10.66 0.74
CA ASP A 177 -12.47 -10.54 -0.27
C ASP A 177 -12.02 -10.84 -1.71
N PHE A 178 -10.90 -11.57 -1.86
CA PHE A 178 -10.36 -11.92 -3.17
C PHE A 178 -11.43 -12.53 -4.10
N SER A 179 -11.52 -12.00 -5.32
CA SER A 179 -12.56 -12.32 -6.29
C SER A 179 -12.03 -12.38 -7.71
N THR A 180 -11.99 -13.59 -8.27
CA THR A 180 -11.70 -13.79 -9.70
C THR A 180 -12.75 -13.17 -10.62
N ALA A 181 -13.96 -12.88 -10.11
CA ALA A 181 -15.00 -12.19 -10.85
C ALA A 181 -14.73 -10.68 -10.97
N GLN A 182 -14.05 -10.10 -9.98
CA GLN A 182 -13.57 -8.72 -10.03
C GLN A 182 -12.21 -8.60 -10.74
N VAL A 183 -11.59 -9.74 -11.07
CA VAL A 183 -10.29 -9.84 -11.74
C VAL A 183 -9.13 -9.46 -10.80
N ASP A 184 -9.27 -9.86 -9.53
CA ASP A 184 -8.22 -9.71 -8.53
C ASP A 184 -7.02 -10.59 -8.85
N LYS A 185 -5.85 -10.14 -8.39
CA LYS A 185 -4.55 -10.68 -8.71
C LYS A 185 -3.71 -10.89 -7.47
N LEU A 186 -3.04 -12.03 -7.42
CA LEU A 186 -1.96 -12.31 -6.49
C LEU A 186 -0.65 -12.04 -7.24
N ASP A 187 0.07 -10.99 -6.87
CA ASP A 187 1.32 -10.61 -7.50
C ASP A 187 2.51 -11.10 -6.66
N VAL A 188 3.21 -12.10 -7.18
CA VAL A 188 4.42 -12.69 -6.59
C VAL A 188 5.64 -12.44 -7.48
N SER A 189 5.59 -11.47 -8.40
CA SER A 189 6.64 -11.22 -9.40
C SER A 189 8.02 -10.98 -8.77
N ASP A 190 8.07 -10.28 -7.63
CA ASP A 190 9.33 -10.02 -6.92
C ASP A 190 9.94 -11.31 -6.34
N ILE A 191 9.09 -12.17 -5.77
CA ILE A 191 9.46 -13.50 -5.26
C ILE A 191 9.96 -14.39 -6.40
N LEU A 192 9.35 -14.27 -7.58
CA LEU A 192 9.65 -15.07 -8.77
C LEU A 192 10.75 -14.49 -9.65
N SER A 193 11.57 -13.56 -9.14
CA SER A 193 12.70 -13.00 -9.89
C SER A 193 13.72 -14.06 -10.39
N ALA A 194 13.75 -15.25 -9.79
CA ALA A 194 14.56 -16.40 -10.22
C ALA A 194 13.81 -17.45 -11.08
N TYR A 195 12.50 -17.27 -11.30
CA TYR A 195 11.69 -18.18 -12.09
C TYR A 195 12.09 -18.12 -13.57
N GLY A 196 12.21 -19.29 -14.18
CA GLY A 196 12.55 -19.44 -15.59
C GLY A 196 11.84 -20.66 -16.17
N PRO A 197 10.83 -20.49 -17.04
CA PRO A 197 9.96 -21.58 -17.48
C PRO A 197 10.66 -22.65 -18.35
N LEU A 198 11.87 -22.35 -18.83
CA LEU A 198 12.70 -23.32 -19.56
C LEU A 198 13.56 -24.19 -18.64
N SER A 199 13.72 -23.79 -17.37
CA SER A 199 14.61 -24.42 -16.39
C SER A 199 13.89 -24.92 -15.14
N HIS A 200 12.72 -24.38 -14.84
CA HIS A 200 11.94 -24.69 -13.65
C HIS A 200 10.43 -24.68 -13.97
N ALA A 201 9.65 -25.43 -13.20
CA ALA A 201 8.20 -25.40 -13.23
C ALA A 201 7.69 -24.28 -12.30
N ILE A 202 6.52 -23.67 -12.56
CA ILE A 202 5.98 -22.68 -11.63
C ILE A 202 5.63 -23.33 -10.28
N SER A 203 5.21 -24.59 -10.30
CA SER A 203 4.95 -25.41 -9.11
C SER A 203 6.18 -25.70 -8.26
N ASP A 204 7.39 -25.41 -8.74
CA ASP A 204 8.60 -25.44 -7.92
C ASP A 204 8.70 -24.22 -7.00
N PHE A 205 8.00 -23.12 -7.33
CA PHE A 205 8.05 -21.85 -6.60
C PHE A 205 6.73 -21.46 -5.95
N VAL A 206 5.59 -21.77 -6.55
CA VAL A 206 4.26 -21.36 -6.07
C VAL A 206 3.38 -22.57 -5.80
N ARG A 207 2.66 -22.52 -4.69
CA ARG A 207 1.64 -23.51 -4.33
C ARG A 207 0.38 -22.79 -3.88
N ILE A 208 -0.75 -23.20 -4.46
CA ILE A 208 -2.08 -22.82 -3.99
C ILE A 208 -2.78 -24.06 -3.46
N THR A 209 -3.27 -24.00 -2.22
CA THR A 209 -4.02 -25.09 -1.57
C THR A 209 -5.38 -24.61 -1.09
N ASP A 210 -6.33 -25.53 -0.98
CA ASP A 210 -7.70 -25.27 -0.51
C ASP A 210 -8.08 -26.26 0.61
N ASN A 211 -8.71 -25.77 1.67
CA ASN A 211 -9.18 -26.59 2.80
C ASN A 211 -10.71 -26.77 2.87
N GLY A 212 -11.45 -26.34 1.85
CA GLY A 212 -12.91 -26.32 1.78
C GLY A 212 -13.56 -25.07 2.36
N THR A 213 -12.78 -24.12 2.89
CA THR A 213 -13.28 -22.83 3.42
C THR A 213 -12.43 -21.66 2.94
N ASN A 214 -11.11 -21.82 2.92
CA ASN A 214 -10.14 -20.83 2.48
C ASN A 214 -9.18 -21.47 1.47
N SER A 215 -8.63 -20.60 0.62
CA SER A 215 -7.47 -20.91 -0.22
C SER A 215 -6.23 -20.28 0.40
N PHE A 216 -5.07 -20.83 0.10
CA PHE A 216 -3.80 -20.37 0.66
C PHE A 216 -2.75 -20.30 -0.43
N LEU A 217 -2.03 -19.18 -0.48
CA LEU A 217 -0.85 -18.97 -1.31
C LEU A 217 0.40 -19.28 -0.50
N SER A 218 1.28 -20.11 -1.04
CA SER A 218 2.58 -20.43 -0.45
C SER A 218 3.66 -20.39 -1.52
N VAL A 219 4.88 -20.02 -1.12
CA VAL A 219 6.02 -19.90 -2.03
C VAL A 219 7.27 -20.62 -1.52
N ASP A 220 8.10 -21.09 -2.44
CA ASP A 220 9.44 -21.62 -2.21
C ASP A 220 10.46 -20.76 -2.95
N GLN A 221 11.12 -19.85 -2.23
CA GLN A 221 11.99 -18.82 -2.81
C GLN A 221 13.20 -19.40 -3.55
N ASN A 222 13.64 -20.61 -3.21
CA ASN A 222 14.80 -21.23 -3.86
C ASN A 222 14.43 -22.06 -5.11
N GLY A 223 13.14 -22.24 -5.38
CA GLY A 223 12.66 -23.00 -6.54
C GLY A 223 12.95 -24.50 -6.46
N GLY A 224 13.17 -25.05 -5.27
CA GLY A 224 13.48 -26.46 -5.05
C GLY A 224 12.24 -27.35 -4.94
N GLY A 225 11.04 -26.76 -4.92
CA GLY A 225 9.76 -27.48 -4.82
C GLY A 225 9.59 -28.28 -3.53
N ASN A 226 10.33 -27.95 -2.46
CA ASN A 226 10.45 -28.80 -1.27
C ASN A 226 10.13 -28.08 0.05
N SER A 227 10.13 -26.75 0.07
CA SER A 227 9.94 -25.97 1.30
C SER A 227 9.10 -24.72 1.06
N PHE A 228 7.78 -24.91 1.03
CA PHE A 228 6.83 -23.82 0.84
C PHE A 228 6.49 -23.12 2.15
N THR A 229 6.57 -21.80 2.14
CA THR A 229 6.10 -20.91 3.21
C THR A 229 4.78 -20.30 2.79
N GLN A 230 3.75 -20.40 3.63
CA GLN A 230 2.48 -19.72 3.40
C GLN A 230 2.66 -18.21 3.59
N ILE A 231 2.26 -17.44 2.59
CA ILE A 231 2.39 -15.98 2.59
C ILE A 231 1.03 -15.29 2.58
N ALA A 232 -0.04 -16.00 2.16
CA ALA A 232 -1.39 -15.46 2.26
C ALA A 232 -2.45 -16.54 2.47
N GLN A 233 -3.47 -16.18 3.24
CA GLN A 233 -4.77 -16.82 3.27
C GLN A 233 -5.77 -15.96 2.49
N LEU A 234 -6.54 -16.58 1.61
CA LEU A 234 -7.67 -15.97 0.90
C LEU A 234 -8.96 -16.42 1.61
N SER A 235 -9.48 -15.54 2.47
CA SER A 235 -10.57 -15.85 3.40
C SER A 235 -11.90 -16.04 2.67
N GLY A 236 -12.57 -17.17 2.91
CA GLY A 236 -13.86 -17.50 2.30
C GLY A 236 -13.78 -17.83 0.81
N VAL A 237 -12.57 -17.89 0.24
CA VAL A 237 -12.36 -18.21 -1.17
C VAL A 237 -12.02 -19.68 -1.31
N THR A 238 -12.75 -20.38 -2.17
CA THR A 238 -12.49 -21.77 -2.50
C THR A 238 -12.48 -21.97 -4.01
N ASN A 239 -11.91 -23.09 -4.46
CA ASN A 239 -11.84 -23.53 -5.85
C ASN A 239 -11.10 -22.55 -6.77
N ILE A 240 -10.10 -21.82 -6.26
CA ILE A 240 -9.15 -21.09 -7.12
C ILE A 240 -8.39 -22.08 -8.02
N ALA A 241 -8.12 -23.27 -7.51
CA ALA A 241 -7.74 -24.45 -8.29
C ALA A 241 -8.83 -25.53 -8.12
N ALA A 242 -8.97 -26.44 -9.08
CA ALA A 242 -10.07 -27.41 -9.10
C ALA A 242 -9.94 -28.51 -8.03
N GLY A 243 -8.78 -28.63 -7.37
CA GLY A 243 -8.51 -29.60 -6.30
C GLY A 243 -7.88 -28.97 -5.06
N ALA A 244 -7.56 -29.81 -4.07
CA ALA A 244 -6.96 -29.37 -2.80
C ALA A 244 -5.56 -28.74 -2.96
N THR A 245 -4.88 -28.97 -4.08
CA THR A 245 -3.62 -28.31 -4.44
C THR A 245 -3.60 -28.08 -5.95
N ALA A 246 -3.25 -26.87 -6.36
CA ALA A 246 -3.12 -26.50 -7.77
C ALA A 246 -2.02 -27.31 -8.46
N THR A 247 -2.32 -27.80 -9.64
CA THR A 247 -1.35 -28.43 -10.55
C THR A 247 -0.55 -27.39 -11.32
N GLU A 248 0.59 -27.79 -11.90
CA GLU A 248 1.39 -26.94 -12.80
C GLU A 248 0.53 -26.29 -13.91
N THR A 249 -0.33 -27.09 -14.55
CA THR A 249 -1.22 -26.61 -15.62
C THR A 249 -2.20 -25.55 -15.12
N GLU A 250 -2.73 -25.71 -13.92
CA GLU A 250 -3.65 -24.73 -13.32
C GLU A 250 -2.91 -23.43 -12.97
N LEU A 251 -1.73 -23.51 -12.35
CA LEU A 251 -0.90 -22.34 -12.06
C LEU A 251 -0.53 -21.59 -13.34
N GLN A 252 -0.14 -22.29 -14.40
CA GLN A 252 0.17 -21.66 -15.70
C GLN A 252 -1.07 -21.03 -16.35
N ALA A 253 -2.25 -21.62 -16.17
CA ALA A 253 -3.51 -21.02 -16.60
C ALA A 253 -3.84 -19.75 -15.80
N MET A 254 -3.59 -19.75 -14.49
CA MET A 254 -3.75 -18.56 -13.64
C MET A 254 -2.80 -17.44 -14.05
N ILE A 255 -1.55 -17.74 -14.41
CA ILE A 255 -0.61 -16.77 -14.99
C ILE A 255 -1.16 -16.20 -16.29
N THR A 256 -1.63 -17.06 -17.18
CA THR A 256 -2.18 -16.64 -18.49
C THR A 256 -3.43 -15.78 -18.33
N ALA A 257 -4.25 -16.07 -17.31
CA ALA A 257 -5.45 -15.30 -16.99
C ALA A 257 -5.15 -14.00 -16.20
N GLY A 258 -3.94 -13.86 -15.65
CA GLY A 258 -3.52 -12.73 -14.83
C GLY A 258 -3.95 -12.79 -13.37
N THR A 259 -4.59 -13.87 -12.92
CA THR A 259 -4.97 -14.09 -11.50
C THR A 259 -3.74 -14.32 -10.62
N LEU A 260 -2.70 -14.95 -11.17
CA LEU A 260 -1.37 -15.02 -10.58
C LEU A 260 -0.44 -14.19 -11.47
N VAL A 261 0.28 -13.25 -10.89
CA VAL A 261 1.27 -12.45 -11.62
C VAL A 261 2.66 -12.88 -11.13
N GLY A 262 3.54 -13.18 -12.07
CA GLY A 262 4.82 -13.83 -11.83
C GLY A 262 5.79 -13.67 -12.99
#